data_AF-A0A622QQ38-F1
#
_entry.id   AF-A0A622QQ38-F1
#
_cell.length_a   1.000
_cell.length_b   1.000
_cell.length_c   1.000
_cell.angle_alpha   90.00
_cell.angle_beta   90.00
_cell.angle_gamma   90.00
#
_symmetry.space_group_name_H-M   'P 1'
#
loop_
_entity.id
_entity.type
_entity.pdbx_description
1 polymer ?
#
loop_
_entity_poly.entity_id
_entity_poly.type
_entity_poly.pdbx_seq_one_letter_code
_entity_poly.pdbx_strand_id
1 'polypeptide(L)'
;IISGLVFRYTAGGYKGKKFKVSKDWLHRRKKNNGVEVGTDFGKIGKLVNHPNIKINWSEHSEHGMSRLKQRGLSKSQVDDFVERGKALSQNGGEKFAFITENGVAIVSKDGKLVTAWGKKDFDEGMEKIIEKLYGK
;
A
#
# COMPACT_ATOMS: atom_id res chain seq x y z
N ILE A 1 13.02 27.09 0.71
CA ILE A 1 11.80 27.51 1.46
C ILE A 1 10.61 27.24 0.54
N ILE A 2 9.92 26.10 0.70
CA ILE A 2 8.88 25.66 -0.23
C ILE A 2 7.52 26.22 0.22
N SER A 3 7.08 27.23 -0.52
CA SER A 3 5.73 27.53 -0.98
C SER A 3 4.59 26.73 -0.34
N GLY A 4 3.99 27.29 0.72
CA GLY A 4 2.68 26.85 1.21
C GLY A 4 1.55 27.40 0.34
N LEU A 5 0.65 26.52 -0.08
CA LEU A 5 -0.55 26.87 -0.85
C LEU A 5 -1.49 27.73 0.03
N VAL A 6 -1.68 29.00 -0.33
CA VAL A 6 -2.55 29.94 0.41
C VAL A 6 -3.89 30.03 -0.30
N PHE A 7 -4.92 29.36 0.21
CA PHE A 7 -6.30 29.64 -0.21
C PHE A 7 -6.77 30.93 0.49
N ARG A 8 -7.02 31.98 -0.30
CA ARG A 8 -7.66 33.22 0.15
C ARG A 8 -9.12 33.18 -0.30
N TYR A 9 -10.05 32.97 0.60
CA TYR A 9 -11.46 33.32 0.38
C TYR A 9 -11.71 34.67 1.04
N THR A 10 -12.12 35.66 0.23
CA THR A 10 -12.57 36.95 0.73
C THR A 10 -14.08 36.90 0.91
N ALA A 11 -14.53 36.47 2.09
CA ALA A 11 -15.88 36.75 2.58
C ALA A 11 -15.73 37.77 3.72
N GLY A 12 -16.52 38.84 3.65
CA GLY A 12 -16.30 40.09 4.37
C GLY A 12 -16.17 39.97 5.89
N GLY A 13 -15.48 40.95 6.47
CA GLY A 13 -15.85 41.47 7.78
C GLY A 13 -15.25 40.85 9.04
N TYR A 14 -14.20 40.02 8.98
CA TYR A 14 -13.51 39.56 10.19
C TYR A 14 -12.00 39.57 10.01
N LYS A 15 -11.34 40.41 10.82
CA LYS A 15 -9.89 40.57 10.97
C LYS A 15 -9.25 39.18 11.14
N GLY A 16 -8.68 38.66 10.06
CA GLY A 16 -8.25 37.27 9.94
C GLY A 16 -7.24 36.88 11.02
N LYS A 17 -7.68 36.11 12.01
CA LYS A 17 -6.77 35.33 12.86
C LYS A 17 -6.03 34.37 11.94
N LYS A 18 -4.71 34.53 11.82
CA LYS A 18 -3.83 33.58 11.13
C LYS A 18 -3.91 32.24 11.85
N PHE A 19 -4.81 31.36 11.42
CA PHE A 19 -4.82 29.98 11.86
C PHE A 19 -3.58 29.30 11.27
N LYS A 20 -2.49 29.27 12.04
CA LYS A 20 -1.38 28.36 11.76
C LYS A 20 -1.88 26.97 12.08
N VAL A 21 -2.31 26.25 11.04
CA VAL A 21 -2.50 24.81 11.13
C VAL A 21 -1.12 24.21 11.42
N SER A 22 -0.91 23.67 12.62
CA SER A 22 0.34 22.97 12.95
C SER A 22 0.50 21.77 12.02
N LYS A 23 1.73 21.40 11.66
CA LYS A 23 2.04 20.19 10.90
C LYS A 23 1.43 18.95 11.58
N ASP A 24 1.38 18.94 12.92
CA ASP A 24 0.70 17.92 13.73
C ASP A 24 -0.81 17.80 13.47
N TRP A 25 -1.49 18.90 13.10
CA TRP A 25 -2.91 18.87 12.77
C TRP A 25 -3.16 18.26 11.39
N LEU A 26 -2.23 18.44 10.45
CA LEU A 26 -2.24 17.75 9.16
C LEU A 26 -1.96 16.24 9.31
N HIS A 27 -1.16 15.85 10.31
CA HIS A 27 -0.92 14.44 10.64
C HIS A 27 -2.03 13.80 11.51
N ARG A 28 -3.05 14.57 11.94
CA ARG A 28 -4.14 14.06 12.78
C ARG A 28 -5.19 13.23 12.02
N ARG A 29 -5.12 13.14 10.69
CA ARG A 29 -6.07 12.30 9.95
C ARG A 29 -5.58 10.86 9.86
N LYS A 30 -6.26 10.05 10.68
CA LYS A 30 -6.45 8.60 10.57
C LYS A 30 -5.53 7.77 11.46
N LYS A 31 -5.84 7.84 12.76
CA LYS A 31 -5.70 6.72 13.70
C LYS A 31 -6.56 5.55 13.20
N ASN A 32 -6.09 4.85 12.17
CA ASN A 32 -6.50 3.48 11.87
C ASN A 32 -5.40 2.60 12.48
N ASN A 33 -5.78 1.58 13.25
CA ASN A 33 -4.87 0.63 13.89
C ASN A 33 -3.88 -0.01 12.90
N GLY A 34 -2.72 0.62 12.67
CA GLY A 34 -1.71 0.12 11.76
C GLY A 34 -0.71 1.19 11.33
N VAL A 35 0.50 0.73 11.06
CA VAL A 35 1.73 1.46 10.72
C VAL A 35 1.55 2.72 9.87
N GLU A 36 2.33 3.76 10.17
CA GLU A 36 2.33 5.04 9.44
C GLU A 36 2.78 4.87 7.98
N VAL A 37 2.11 5.60 7.07
CA VAL A 37 2.52 5.65 5.66
C VAL A 37 3.93 6.23 5.56
N GLY A 38 4.81 5.54 4.86
CA GLY A 38 6.23 5.86 4.74
C GLY A 38 7.15 4.98 5.59
N THR A 39 6.63 4.14 6.48
CA THR A 39 7.45 3.18 7.22
C THR A 39 8.14 2.19 6.29
N ASP A 40 9.42 1.97 6.54
CA ASP A 40 10.28 1.07 5.78
C ASP A 40 10.26 -0.34 6.38
N PHE A 41 9.94 -1.35 5.55
CA PHE A 41 9.92 -2.76 5.91
C PHE A 41 11.11 -3.52 5.30
N GLY A 42 12.22 -2.82 5.03
CA GLY A 42 13.44 -3.36 4.44
C GLY A 42 13.21 -3.87 3.02
N LYS A 43 13.53 -5.16 2.81
CA LYS A 43 13.49 -5.79 1.48
C LYS A 43 12.11 -5.81 0.82
N ILE A 44 11.04 -5.74 1.62
CA ILE A 44 9.65 -5.77 1.13
C ILE A 44 9.19 -4.40 0.60
N GLY A 45 9.83 -3.31 1.05
CA GLY A 45 9.56 -1.95 0.58
C GLY A 45 8.99 -1.01 1.64
N LYS A 46 8.56 0.17 1.21
CA LYS A 46 7.99 1.23 2.06
C LYS A 46 6.48 1.23 1.98
N LEU A 47 5.80 1.33 3.11
CA LEU A 47 4.34 1.43 3.14
C LEU A 47 3.88 2.70 2.43
N VAL A 48 3.01 2.54 1.44
CA VAL A 48 2.45 3.65 0.66
C VAL A 48 0.93 3.62 0.73
N ASN A 49 0.30 4.72 0.35
CA ASN A 49 -1.14 4.71 0.10
C ASN A 49 -1.45 3.71 -1.01
N HIS A 50 -2.58 3.04 -0.86
CA HIS A 50 -3.03 2.02 -1.80
C HIS A 50 -3.19 2.63 -3.21
N PRO A 51 -2.40 2.20 -4.22
CA PRO A 51 -2.34 2.85 -5.53
C PRO A 51 -3.52 2.52 -6.44
N ASN A 52 -4.50 1.74 -5.97
CA ASN A 52 -5.71 1.31 -6.67
C ASN A 52 -5.40 0.64 -8.03
N ILE A 53 -4.30 -0.10 -8.06
CA ILE A 53 -3.83 -0.85 -9.23
C ILE A 53 -4.65 -2.12 -9.32
N LYS A 54 -5.12 -2.45 -10.53
CA LYS A 54 -5.77 -3.72 -10.83
C LYS A 54 -4.82 -4.62 -11.62
N ILE A 55 -4.89 -5.92 -11.38
CA ILE A 55 -4.11 -6.88 -12.15
C ILE A 55 -4.69 -6.95 -13.57
N ASN A 56 -3.83 -6.72 -14.57
CA ASN A 56 -4.19 -6.99 -15.96
C ASN A 56 -3.97 -8.48 -16.25
N TRP A 57 -5.01 -9.28 -16.04
CA TRP A 57 -4.99 -10.70 -16.36
C TRP A 57 -4.95 -10.99 -17.86
N SER A 58 -5.04 -10.00 -18.75
CA SER A 58 -4.85 -10.19 -20.20
C SER A 58 -3.38 -10.04 -20.58
N GLU A 59 -2.62 -9.22 -19.85
CA GLU A 59 -1.17 -9.06 -19.97
C GLU A 59 -0.41 -9.84 -18.89
N HIS A 60 -0.96 -11.00 -18.52
CA HIS A 60 -0.41 -11.85 -17.48
C HIS A 60 0.97 -12.38 -17.88
N SER A 61 1.92 -12.37 -16.95
CA SER A 61 3.15 -13.12 -17.16
C SER A 61 2.84 -14.62 -17.09
N GLU A 62 3.21 -15.40 -18.11
CA GLU A 62 3.12 -16.87 -18.07
C GLU A 62 3.77 -17.44 -16.80
N HIS A 63 4.87 -16.81 -16.38
CA HIS A 63 5.57 -17.11 -15.13
C HIS A 63 4.72 -16.88 -13.87
N GLY A 64 3.99 -15.76 -13.76
CA GLY A 64 3.13 -15.46 -12.61
C GLY A 64 1.97 -16.45 -12.51
N MET A 65 1.36 -16.81 -13.65
CA MET A 65 0.27 -17.78 -13.71
C MET A 65 0.73 -19.19 -13.29
N SER A 66 1.91 -19.61 -13.75
CA SER A 66 2.51 -20.89 -13.38
C SER A 66 2.76 -20.98 -11.87
N ARG A 67 3.26 -19.90 -11.27
CA ARG A 67 3.50 -19.82 -9.80
C ARG A 67 2.22 -19.85 -8.98
N LEU A 68 1.15 -19.20 -9.45
CA LEU A 68 -0.17 -19.28 -8.80
C LEU A 68 -0.70 -20.72 -8.76
N LYS A 69 -0.63 -21.41 -9.91
CA LYS A 69 -1.09 -22.79 -10.04
C LYS A 69 -0.28 -23.74 -9.15
N GLN A 70 1.05 -23.56 -9.09
CA GLN A 70 1.93 -24.33 -8.20
C GLN A 70 1.59 -24.14 -6.72
N ARG A 71 1.12 -22.94 -6.33
CA ARG A 71 0.78 -22.59 -4.94
C ARG A 71 -0.70 -22.76 -4.60
N GLY A 72 -1.51 -23.26 -5.53
CA GLY A 72 -2.94 -23.49 -5.32
C GLY A 72 -3.75 -22.21 -5.08
N LEU A 73 -3.31 -21.08 -5.62
CA LEU A 73 -4.02 -19.80 -5.52
C LEU A 73 -4.90 -19.57 -6.76
N SER A 74 -6.14 -19.13 -6.53
CA SER A 74 -7.04 -18.69 -7.60
C SER A 74 -6.81 -17.22 -7.95
N LYS A 75 -7.13 -16.81 -9.19
CA LYS A 75 -7.03 -15.41 -9.63
C LYS A 75 -7.81 -14.47 -8.71
N SER A 76 -9.03 -14.85 -8.34
CA SER A 76 -9.88 -14.08 -7.43
C SER A 76 -9.25 -13.85 -6.07
N GLN A 77 -8.53 -14.84 -5.50
CA GLN A 77 -7.83 -14.63 -4.22
C GLN A 77 -6.72 -13.59 -4.35
N VAL A 78 -6.01 -13.58 -5.48
CA VAL A 78 -4.93 -12.61 -5.73
C VAL A 78 -5.51 -11.21 -5.93
N ASP A 79 -6.62 -11.11 -6.66
CA ASP A 79 -7.34 -9.85 -6.82
C ASP A 79 -7.81 -9.32 -5.47
N ASP A 80 -8.35 -10.18 -4.61
CA ASP A 80 -8.71 -9.84 -3.23
C ASP A 80 -7.51 -9.33 -2.42
N PHE A 81 -6.33 -9.95 -2.59
CA PHE A 81 -5.11 -9.49 -1.93
C PHE A 81 -4.70 -8.10 -2.40
N VAL A 82 -4.80 -7.85 -3.71
CA VAL A 82 -4.47 -6.56 -4.29
C VAL A 82 -5.47 -5.49 -3.89
N GLU A 83 -6.76 -5.80 -3.82
CA GLU A 83 -7.82 -4.84 -3.49
C GLU A 83 -7.88 -4.50 -2.00
N ARG A 84 -7.72 -5.49 -1.11
CA ARG A 84 -7.86 -5.31 0.35
C ARG A 84 -6.52 -5.14 1.07
N GLY A 85 -5.43 -5.48 0.41
CA GLY A 85 -4.09 -5.48 0.99
C GLY A 85 -3.52 -4.09 1.23
N LYS A 86 -2.59 -4.03 2.19
CA LYS A 86 -1.73 -2.87 2.39
C LYS A 86 -0.63 -2.89 1.33
N ALA A 87 -0.43 -1.75 0.66
CA ALA A 87 0.51 -1.64 -0.45
C ALA A 87 1.87 -1.13 0.03
N LEU A 88 2.93 -1.88 -0.29
CA LEU A 88 4.32 -1.50 -0.02
C LEU A 88 5.05 -1.29 -1.34
N SER A 89 5.62 -0.11 -1.52
CA SER A 89 6.37 0.26 -2.71
C SER A 89 7.80 -0.26 -2.65
N GLN A 90 8.18 -1.00 -3.69
CA GLN A 90 9.54 -1.47 -3.93
C GLN A 90 10.18 -0.68 -5.06
N ASN A 91 11.51 -0.54 -4.99
CA ASN A 91 12.32 0.11 -6.01
C ASN A 91 11.80 1.49 -6.45
N GLY A 92 11.34 2.31 -5.48
CA GLY A 92 10.87 3.67 -5.74
C GLY A 92 9.52 3.78 -6.48
N GLY A 93 8.70 2.72 -6.54
CA GLY A 93 7.38 2.76 -7.18
C GLY A 93 7.25 1.89 -8.43
N GLU A 94 8.29 1.16 -8.81
CA GLU A 94 8.24 0.24 -9.94
C GLU A 94 7.39 -1.01 -9.65
N LYS A 95 7.37 -1.45 -8.39
CA LYS A 95 6.61 -2.61 -7.92
C LYS A 95 5.91 -2.32 -6.61
N PHE A 96 4.78 -2.99 -6.41
CA PHE A 96 3.97 -2.88 -5.21
C PHE A 96 3.72 -4.29 -4.66
N ALA A 97 4.07 -4.49 -3.39
CA ALA A 97 3.70 -5.67 -2.63
C ALA A 97 2.41 -5.36 -1.87
N PHE A 98 1.34 -6.06 -2.23
CA PHE A 98 0.07 -6.05 -1.54
C PHE A 98 0.06 -7.16 -0.51
N ILE A 99 0.01 -6.79 0.76
CA ILE A 99 0.08 -7.73 1.88
C ILE A 99 -1.27 -7.79 2.56
N THR A 100 -1.76 -9.01 2.77
CA THR A 100 -2.92 -9.34 3.60
C THR A 100 -2.53 -10.38 4.64
N GLU A 101 -3.41 -10.63 5.59
CA GLU A 101 -3.25 -11.71 6.57
C GLU A 101 -3.29 -13.11 5.94
N ASN A 102 -3.88 -13.23 4.74
CA ASN A 102 -4.11 -14.50 4.06
C ASN A 102 -3.10 -14.78 2.92
N GLY A 103 -2.40 -13.75 2.44
CA GLY A 103 -1.50 -13.85 1.31
C GLY A 103 -0.83 -12.54 0.93
N VAL A 104 0.16 -12.65 0.05
CA VAL A 104 0.93 -11.54 -0.50
C VAL A 104 0.91 -11.62 -2.02
N ALA A 105 0.68 -10.50 -2.69
CA ALA A 105 0.75 -10.36 -4.14
C ALA A 105 1.71 -9.23 -4.53
N ILE A 106 2.68 -9.51 -5.40
CA ILE A 106 3.58 -8.50 -5.96
C ILE A 106 3.15 -8.19 -7.39
N VAL A 107 2.82 -6.93 -7.61
CA VAL A 107 2.36 -6.42 -8.90
C VAL A 107 3.26 -5.25 -9.32
N SER A 108 3.63 -5.21 -10.60
CA SER A 108 4.33 -4.05 -11.16
C SER A 108 3.39 -2.84 -11.27
N LYS A 109 3.95 -1.63 -11.41
CA LYS A 109 3.14 -0.41 -11.65
C LYS A 109 2.20 -0.51 -12.85
N ASP A 110 2.56 -1.32 -13.85
CA ASP A 110 1.77 -1.55 -15.06
C ASP A 110 0.63 -2.57 -14.87
N GLY A 111 0.38 -3.04 -13.62
CA GLY A 111 -0.67 -4.03 -13.34
C GLY A 111 -0.28 -5.47 -13.67
N LYS A 112 0.98 -5.74 -13.99
CA LYS A 112 1.48 -7.10 -14.27
C LYS A 112 1.76 -7.85 -12.97
N LEU A 113 1.16 -9.03 -12.82
CA LEU A 113 1.45 -9.92 -11.70
C LEU A 113 2.87 -10.49 -11.85
N VAL A 114 3.72 -10.21 -10.86
CA VAL A 114 5.07 -10.76 -10.78
C VAL A 114 5.04 -12.10 -10.06
N THR A 115 4.43 -12.14 -8.87
CA THR A 115 4.33 -13.33 -8.04
C THR A 115 3.27 -13.14 -6.96
N ALA A 116 2.70 -14.24 -6.47
CA ALA A 116 1.85 -14.23 -5.28
C ALA A 116 2.01 -15.53 -4.51
N TRP A 117 1.76 -15.47 -3.21
CA TRP A 117 1.77 -16.63 -2.32
C TRP A 117 0.80 -16.44 -1.17
N GLY A 118 0.31 -17.55 -0.63
CA GLY A 118 -0.65 -17.55 0.46
C GLY A 118 0.04 -17.72 1.81
N LYS A 119 -0.76 -17.68 2.88
CA LYS A 119 -0.32 -17.91 4.26
C LYS A 119 0.46 -19.21 4.46
N LYS A 120 0.20 -20.24 3.66
CA LYS A 120 0.88 -21.55 3.72
C LYS A 120 2.38 -21.46 3.40
N ASP A 121 2.79 -20.42 2.66
CA ASP A 121 4.17 -20.17 2.24
C ASP A 121 4.78 -18.98 3.02
N PHE A 122 4.23 -18.61 4.18
CA PHE A 122 4.78 -17.52 4.98
C PHE A 122 5.97 -18.01 5.81
N ASP A 123 7.11 -17.35 5.62
CA ASP A 123 8.25 -17.46 6.51
C ASP A 123 8.06 -16.55 7.74
N GLU A 124 8.78 -16.83 8.83
CA GLU A 124 8.73 -16.04 10.08
C GLU A 124 8.93 -14.53 9.87
N GLY A 125 9.77 -14.16 8.88
CA GLY A 125 9.99 -12.75 8.53
C GLY A 125 8.73 -12.08 7.99
N MET A 126 7.91 -12.82 7.25
CA MET A 126 6.67 -12.33 6.67
C MET A 126 5.58 -12.20 7.72
N GLU A 127 5.50 -13.17 8.65
CA GLU A 127 4.58 -13.12 9.78
C GLU A 127 4.82 -11.88 10.64
N LYS A 128 6.08 -11.59 11.00
CA LYS A 128 6.46 -10.37 11.74
C LYS A 128 6.06 -9.08 11.03
N ILE A 129 6.11 -9.07 9.70
CA ILE A 129 5.69 -7.89 8.91
C ILE A 129 4.16 -7.74 8.96
N ILE A 130 3.42 -8.83 8.87
CA ILE A 130 1.95 -8.83 8.98
C ILE A 130 1.52 -8.39 10.38
N GLU A 131 2.14 -8.92 11.43
CA GLU A 131 1.93 -8.49 12.82
C GLU A 131 2.17 -6.98 12.97
N LYS A 132 3.30 -6.47 12.45
CA LYS A 132 3.56 -5.03 12.46
C LYS A 132 2.50 -4.26 11.69
N LEU A 133 2.19 -4.68 10.47
CA LEU A 133 1.24 -4.01 9.58
C LEU A 133 -0.16 -3.94 10.19
N TYR A 134 -0.65 -5.04 10.77
CA TYR A 134 -2.03 -5.18 11.25
C TYR A 134 -2.17 -5.01 12.78
N GLY A 135 -1.06 -4.92 13.51
CA GLY A 135 -1.02 -4.68 14.96
C GLY A 135 -1.54 -5.85 15.79
N LYS A 136 -1.20 -7.09 15.41
CA LYS A 136 -1.55 -8.30 16.17
C LYS A 136 -0.45 -8.70 17.14
#